data_AF-A0A523AC24-F1
#
_entry.id   AF-A0A523AC24-F1
#
_cell.length_a   1.000
_cell.length_b   1.000
_cell.length_c   1.000
_cell.angle_alpha   90.00
_cell.angle_beta   90.00
_cell.angle_gamma   90.00
#
_symmetry.space_group_name_H-M   'P 1'
#
loop_
_entity.id
_entity.type
_entity.pdbx_description
1 polymer ?
#
loop_
_entity_poly.entity_id
_entity_poly.type
_entity_poly.pdbx_seq_one_letter_code
_entity_poly.pdbx_strand_id
1 'polypeptide(L)' 'MALKITITGKVHGVGYRAFLLEGADSLLIPKFEARNVKINGKEALIVLIDGDKEQIESFVRFL' A
#
# COMPACT_ATOMS: atom_id res chain seq x y z
N MET A 1 0.28 -14.82 -2.00
CA MET A 1 -1.15 -14.42 -1.98
C MET A 1 -1.17 -12.96 -2.36
N ALA A 2 -2.03 -12.55 -3.29
CA ALA A 2 -2.07 -11.15 -3.72
C ALA A 2 -3.23 -10.41 -3.06
N LEU A 3 -2.99 -9.19 -2.58
CA LEU A 3 -4.00 -8.29 -2.03
C LEU A 3 -3.91 -6.92 -2.72
N LYS A 4 -5.08 -6.37 -3.08
CA LYS A 4 -5.23 -5.01 -3.59
C LYS A 4 -5.94 -4.16 -2.54
N ILE A 5 -5.34 -3.05 -2.14
CA ILE A 5 -5.86 -2.10 -1.17
C ILE A 5 -6.09 -0.76 -1.87
N THR A 6 -7.21 -0.11 -1.57
CA THR A 6 -7.50 1.25 -2.05
C THR A 6 -7.61 2.17 -0.85
N ILE A 7 -6.71 3.14 -0.75
CA ILE A 7 -6.68 4.14 0.32
C ILE A 7 -7.19 5.46 -0.24
N THR A 8 -8.15 6.09 0.42
CA THR A 8 -8.75 7.37 -0.02
C THR A 8 -8.53 8.44 1.05
N GLY A 9 -8.40 9.70 0.64
CA GLY A 9 -8.11 10.82 1.54
C GLY A 9 -6.96 11.66 1.03
N LYS A 10 -6.28 12.41 1.90
CA LYS A 10 -5.09 13.18 1.53
C LYS A 10 -3.88 12.26 1.45
N VAL A 11 -3.59 11.76 0.25
CA VAL A 11 -2.56 10.71 0.03
C VAL A 11 -1.53 11.10 -1.03
N HIS A 12 -1.73 12.20 -1.77
CA HIS A 12 -0.76 12.70 -2.76
C HIS A 12 0.10 13.81 -2.16
N GLY A 13 1.39 13.82 -2.52
CA GLY A 13 2.34 14.85 -2.11
C GLY A 13 2.76 14.80 -0.63
N VAL A 14 2.37 13.76 0.10
CA VAL A 14 2.63 13.60 1.55
C VAL A 14 3.61 12.47 1.86
N GLY A 15 4.31 11.93 0.84
CA GLY A 15 5.29 10.85 1.02
C GLY A 15 4.68 9.46 1.25
N TYR A 16 3.37 9.29 1.18
CA TYR A 16 2.72 8.05 1.62
C TYR A 16 3.20 6.79 0.89
N ARG A 17 3.50 6.89 -0.42
CA ARG A 17 4.08 5.78 -1.19
C ARG A 17 5.43 5.31 -0.63
N ALA A 18 6.29 6.23 -0.18
CA ALA A 18 7.58 5.89 0.40
C ALA A 18 7.40 5.25 1.78
N PHE A 19 6.53 5.81 2.62
CA PHE A 19 6.18 5.23 3.92
C PHE A 19 5.67 3.78 3.80
N LEU A 20 4.79 3.52 2.83
CA LEU A 20 4.27 2.18 2.59
C LEU A 20 5.33 1.22 2.02
N LEU A 21 6.26 1.72 1.21
CA LEU A 21 7.40 0.93 0.72
C LEU A 21 8.31 0.52 1.89
N GLU A 22 8.64 1.45 2.78
CA GLU A 22 9.45 1.15 3.98
C GLU A 22 8.78 0.11 4.89
N GLY A 23 7.45 0.19 5.07
CA GLY A 23 6.69 -0.80 5.81
C GLY A 23 6.67 -2.18 5.14
N ALA A 24 6.53 -2.22 3.81
CA ALA A 24 6.59 -3.46 3.04
C ALA A 24 7.98 -4.12 3.12
N ASP A 25 9.03 -3.31 2.99
CA ASP A 25 10.42 -3.76 3.11
C ASP A 25 10.72 -4.31 4.51
N SER A 26 10.25 -3.63 5.56
CA SER A 26 10.42 -4.07 6.95
C SER A 26 9.74 -5.41 7.24
N LEU A 27 8.67 -5.74 6.51
CA LEU A 27 7.92 -6.99 6.60
C LEU A 27 8.37 -8.04 5.57
N LEU A 28 9.45 -7.75 4.82
CA LEU A 28 10.01 -8.62 3.78
C LEU A 28 8.97 -9.02 2.70
N ILE A 29 8.01 -8.15 2.40
CA ILE A 29 6.98 -8.43 1.39
C ILE A 29 7.66 -8.55 0.01
N PRO A 30 7.60 -9.71 -0.66
CA PRO A 30 8.34 -9.95 -1.89
C PRO A 30 7.96 -9.03 -3.05
N LYS A 31 6.68 -8.61 -3.11
CA LYS A 31 6.17 -7.73 -4.15
C LYS A 31 5.31 -6.64 -3.53
N PHE A 32 5.72 -5.40 -3.76
CA PHE A 32 4.97 -4.21 -3.37
C PHE A 32 4.89 -3.23 -4.54
N GLU A 33 3.70 -2.68 -4.76
CA GLU A 33 3.50 -1.59 -5.70
C GLU A 33 2.48 -0.60 -5.14
N ALA A 34 2.76 0.69 -5.22
CA ALA A 34 1.81 1.74 -4.87
C ALA A 34 1.72 2.80 -5.96
N ARG A 35 0.50 3.12 -6.40
CA ARG A 35 0.21 4.11 -7.46
C ARG A 35 -0.81 5.14 -7.02
N ASN A 36 -0.46 6.41 -7.20
CA ASN A 36 -1.40 7.51 -7.04
C ASN A 36 -2.42 7.46 -8.17
N VAL A 37 -3.69 7.53 -7.81
CA VAL A 37 -4.81 7.61 -8.76
C VAL A 37 -5.79 8.68 -8.30
N LYS A 38 -6.75 9.03 -9.16
CA LYS A 38 -7.92 9.82 -8.79
C LYS A 38 -9.17 8.98 -8.97
N ILE A 39 -9.99 8.88 -7.93
CA ILE A 39 -11.30 8.22 -7.97
C ILE A 39 -12.34 9.31 -7.75
N ASN A 40 -13.20 9.54 -8.74
CA ASN A 40 -14.21 10.62 -8.72
C ASN A 40 -13.60 12.00 -8.42
N GLY A 41 -12.43 12.29 -9.02
CA GLY A 41 -11.69 13.55 -8.82
C GLY A 41 -10.95 13.68 -7.48
N LYS A 42 -11.16 12.75 -6.53
CA LYS A 42 -10.50 12.74 -5.22
C LYS A 42 -9.21 11.93 -5.25
N GLU A 43 -8.24 12.34 -4.45
CA GLU A 43 -6.98 11.62 -4.28
C GLU A 43 -7.24 10.22 -3.71
N ALA A 44 -6.59 9.23 -4.31
CA ALA A 44 -6.56 7.87 -3.84
C ALA A 44 -5.20 7.22 -4.15
N LEU A 45 -4.90 6.15 -3.43
CA LEU A 45 -3.72 5.33 -3.62
C LEU A 45 -4.15 3.87 -3.77
N ILE A 46 -3.74 3.24 -4.87
CA ILE A 46 -3.89 1.80 -5.05
C ILE A 46 -2.57 1.15 -4.63
N VAL A 47 -2.65 0.20 -3.71
CA VAL A 47 -1.53 -0.60 -3.24
C VAL A 47 -1.76 -2.05 -3.62
N LEU A 48 -0.75 -2.69 -4.22
CA LEU A 48 -0.71 -4.11 -4.53
C LEU A 48 0.41 -4.74 -3.73
N ILE A 49 0.09 -5.80 -2.99
CA ILE A 49 1.08 -6.61 -2.28
C ILE A 49 0.90 -8.07 -2.65
N ASP A 50 1.99 -8.82 -2.74
CA ASP A 50 1.97 -10.27 -2.85
C ASP A 50 3.08 -10.88 -2.00
N GLY A 51 2.66 -11.73 -1.05
CA GLY A 51 3.50 -12.38 -0.04
C GLY A 51 2.76 -13.56 0.59
N ASP A 52 3.30 -14.13 1.65
CA ASP A 52 2.56 -15.13 2.42
C ASP A 52 1.43 -14.47 3.25
N LYS A 53 0.63 -15.31 3.91
CA LYS A 53 -0.51 -14.87 4.69
C LYS A 53 -0.11 -13.98 5.87
N GLU A 54 0.96 -14.33 6.58
CA GLU A 54 1.40 -13.60 7.77
C GLU A 54 1.96 -12.22 7.41
N GLN A 55 2.69 -12.14 6.29
CA GLN A 55 3.19 -10.89 5.73
C GLN A 55 2.05 -9.94 5.35
N ILE A 56 1.04 -10.45 4.64
CA ILE A 56 -0.12 -9.65 4.24
C ILE A 56 -0.91 -9.18 5.46
N GLU A 57 -1.17 -10.06 6.42
CA GLU A 57 -1.88 -9.68 7.65
C GLU A 57 -1.11 -8.65 8.46
N SER A 58 0.22 -8.77 8.55
CA SER A 58 1.07 -7.80 9.23
C SER A 58 1.05 -6.45 8.53
N PHE A 59 1.09 -6.43 7.19
CA PHE A 59 1.01 -5.19 6.43
C PHE A 59 -0.33 -4.50 6.60
N VAL A 60 -1.43 -5.26 6.62
CA VAL A 60 -2.77 -4.71 6.85
C VAL A 60 -2.91 -4.13 8.26
N ARG A 61 -2.23 -4.68 9.27
CA ARG A 61 -2.20 -4.11 10.63
C ARG A 61 -1.32 -2.86 10.75
N PHE A 62 -0.32 -2.73 9.89
CA PHE A 62 0.57 -1.57 9.84
C PHE A 62 -0.10 -0.32 9.24
N LEU A 63 -1.05 -0.53 8.32
CA LEU A 63 -1.87 0.53 7.70
C LEU A 63 -2.86 1.18 8.68
#